data_AF-A0A1J3K384-F1
#
_entry.id   AF-A0A1J3K384-F1
#
_cell.length_a   1.000
_cell.length_b   1.000
_cell.length_c   1.000
_cell.angle_alpha   90.00
_cell.angle_beta   90.00
_cell.angle_gamma   90.00
#
_symmetry.space_group_name_H-M   'P 1'
#
loop_
_entity.id
_entity.type
_entity.pdbx_description
1 polymer ?
#
loop_
_entity_poly.entity_id
_entity_poly.type
_entity_poly.pdbx_seq_one_letter_code
_entity_poly.pdbx_strand_id
1 'polypeptide(L)'
;LPLPLPLPCLCLCLCLPCLVVMSGSGEVRASHLLVKHKQSRRPASWRDETGAVITKRSVEEAVQILRGYRQQIVDKKASFQDLAKQFSDCSSAAKGGDLGRFGRGAMQKPFEDATY
;
A
#
# COMPACT_ATOMS: atom_id res chain seq x y z
N LEU A 1 -25.50 2.57 -4.97
CA LEU A 1 -25.39 1.10 -4.95
C LEU A 1 -23.91 0.73 -4.83
N PRO A 2 -23.40 0.31 -3.66
CA PRO A 2 -21.98 0.02 -3.50
C PRO A 2 -21.69 -1.39 -4.05
N LEU A 3 -20.74 -1.48 -4.96
CA LEU A 3 -20.29 -2.73 -5.58
C LEU A 3 -19.58 -3.62 -4.55
N PRO A 4 -19.77 -4.95 -4.58
CA PRO A 4 -19.03 -5.88 -3.75
C PRO A 4 -17.64 -6.10 -4.35
N LEU A 5 -16.58 -5.78 -3.60
CA LEU A 5 -15.21 -6.10 -3.98
C LEU A 5 -14.88 -7.55 -3.54
N PRO A 6 -14.31 -8.38 -4.42
CA PRO A 6 -13.87 -9.72 -4.05
C PRO A 6 -12.52 -9.63 -3.33
N LEU A 7 -12.43 -10.16 -2.10
CA LEU A 7 -11.15 -10.48 -1.45
C LEU A 7 -10.53 -11.67 -2.21
N PRO A 8 -9.26 -11.55 -2.68
CA PRO A 8 -8.19 -12.25 -1.97
C PRO A 8 -6.82 -11.57 -2.13
N CYS A 9 -6.42 -10.73 -1.19
CA CYS A 9 -5.03 -10.55 -0.70
C CYS A 9 -5.04 -9.38 0.29
N LEU A 10 -4.56 -9.67 1.49
CA LEU A 10 -4.49 -8.76 2.63
C LEU A 10 -3.33 -7.77 2.49
N CYS A 11 -3.43 -6.93 1.46
CA CYS A 11 -2.52 -5.86 1.12
C CYS A 11 -3.38 -4.76 0.50
N LEU A 12 -4.10 -3.97 1.32
CA LEU A 12 -4.78 -2.78 0.80
C LEU A 12 -3.69 -1.78 0.38
N CYS A 13 -3.27 -1.86 -0.88
CA CYS A 13 -2.54 -0.80 -1.52
C CYS A 13 -3.55 0.23 -2.01
N LEU A 14 -3.52 1.41 -1.42
CA LEU A 14 -4.11 2.60 -2.02
C LEU A 14 -3.23 3.01 -3.21
N CYS A 15 -3.41 2.36 -4.35
CA CYS A 15 -2.94 2.90 -5.63
C CYS A 15 -3.86 4.10 -5.96
N LEU A 16 -3.49 5.30 -5.50
CA LEU A 16 -4.04 6.52 -6.08
C LEU A 16 -3.54 6.60 -7.54
N PRO A 17 -4.39 7.01 -8.50
CA PRO A 17 -4.00 7.12 -9.90
C PRO A 17 -3.12 8.37 -10.06
N CYS A 18 -1.82 8.25 -9.83
CA CYS A 18 -0.89 9.31 -10.19
C CYS A 18 0.42 8.71 -10.67
N LEU A 19 0.62 8.82 -11.99
CA LEU A 19 1.80 8.45 -12.77
C LEU A 19 2.15 6.95 -12.85
N VAL A 20 1.35 6.21 -13.62
CA VAL A 20 1.89 5.05 -14.36
C VAL A 20 2.61 5.62 -15.59
N VAL A 21 3.94 5.74 -15.53
CA VAL A 21 4.75 6.08 -16.71
C VAL A 21 5.02 4.79 -17.47
N MET A 22 4.23 4.53 -18.52
CA MET A 22 4.46 3.45 -19.49
C MET A 22 5.73 3.75 -20.29
N SER A 23 6.85 3.15 -19.92
CA SER A 23 8.04 3.09 -20.78
C SER A 23 7.84 1.95 -21.77
N GLY A 24 8.30 2.08 -23.02
CA GLY A 24 8.14 1.08 -24.09
C GLY A 24 8.73 -0.33 -23.82
N SER A 25 9.16 -0.64 -22.60
CA SER A 25 9.66 -1.94 -22.12
C SER A 25 8.60 -2.81 -21.44
N GLY A 26 7.33 -2.40 -21.38
CA GLY A 26 6.26 -3.19 -20.73
C GLY A 26 6.34 -3.23 -19.21
N GLU A 27 7.15 -2.34 -18.61
CA GLU A 27 7.31 -2.18 -17.16
C GLU A 27 6.54 -0.95 -16.66
N VAL A 28 6.04 -1.06 -15.43
CA VAL A 28 5.36 0.01 -14.69
C VAL A 28 6.27 0.53 -13.57
N ARG A 29 6.10 1.79 -13.17
CA ARG A 29 6.60 2.30 -11.88
C ARG A 29 5.41 2.64 -11.00
N ALA A 30 5.44 2.23 -9.74
CA ALA A 30 4.40 2.53 -8.77
C ALA A 30 4.98 2.82 -7.38
N SER A 31 4.18 3.51 -6.58
CA SER A 31 4.43 3.72 -5.16
C SER A 31 3.28 3.16 -4.35
N HIS A 32 3.55 2.69 -3.14
CA HIS A 32 2.52 2.17 -2.25
C HIS A 32 2.64 2.66 -0.81
N LEU A 33 1.51 2.65 -0.11
CA LEU A 33 1.42 2.85 1.33
C LEU A 33 0.76 1.60 1.89
N LEU A 34 1.53 0.83 2.66
CA LEU A 34 1.09 -0.46 3.21
C LEU A 34 0.78 -0.32 4.70
N VAL A 35 -0.40 -0.77 5.13
CA VAL A 35 -0.73 -0.94 6.55
C VAL A 35 -0.98 -2.43 6.79
N LYS A 36 -0.11 -3.06 7.59
CA LYS A 36 -0.24 -4.48 7.94
C LYS A 36 -1.29 -4.68 9.04
N HIS A 37 -1.69 -5.91 9.28
CA HIS A 37 -2.60 -6.31 10.36
C HIS A 37 -2.28 -7.74 10.80
N LYS A 38 -3.03 -8.27 11.77
CA LYS A 38 -2.79 -9.58 12.39
C LYS A 38 -2.78 -10.78 11.42
N GLN A 39 -3.44 -10.65 10.29
CA GLN A 39 -3.50 -11.68 9.23
C GLN A 39 -2.51 -11.43 8.09
N SER A 40 -1.64 -10.42 8.17
CA SER A 40 -0.56 -10.24 7.21
C SER A 40 0.44 -11.40 7.33
N ARG A 41 0.96 -11.90 6.20
CA ARG A 41 1.94 -13.03 6.16
C ARG A 41 3.13 -12.83 7.10
N ARG A 42 3.58 -11.59 7.28
CA ARG A 42 4.60 -11.18 8.26
C ARG A 42 4.05 -9.98 9.06
N PRO A 43 3.46 -10.20 10.24
CA PRO A 43 2.83 -9.15 11.06
C PRO A 43 3.87 -8.37 11.89
N ALA A 44 4.94 -7.89 11.24
CA ALA A 44 6.00 -7.05 11.81
C ALA A 44 6.53 -6.11 10.72
N SER A 45 7.03 -4.94 11.09
CA SER A 45 7.60 -3.96 10.14
C SER A 45 8.79 -3.23 10.77
N TRP A 46 9.43 -2.35 9.99
CA TRP A 46 10.49 -1.49 10.53
C TRP A 46 10.00 -0.52 11.62
N ARG A 47 8.68 -0.28 11.70
CA ARG A 47 8.03 0.57 12.70
C ARG A 47 7.59 -0.21 13.95
N ASP A 48 7.55 -1.52 13.84
CA ASP A 48 7.04 -2.44 14.85
C ASP A 48 7.77 -3.78 14.68
N GLU A 49 9.04 -3.79 15.09
CA GLU A 49 9.97 -4.91 14.86
C GLU A 49 9.48 -6.21 15.51
N THR A 50 8.89 -6.11 16.70
CA THR A 50 8.31 -7.24 17.44
C THR A 50 6.90 -7.61 16.99
N GLY A 51 6.26 -6.77 16.16
CA GLY A 51 4.89 -6.96 15.71
C GLY A 51 3.82 -6.71 16.79
N ALA A 52 4.17 -6.07 17.90
CA ALA A 52 3.29 -5.90 19.06
C ALA A 52 2.02 -5.09 18.75
N VAL A 53 2.08 -4.17 17.80
CA VAL A 53 0.94 -3.38 17.32
C VAL A 53 0.25 -4.07 16.16
N ILE A 54 1.01 -4.56 15.18
CA ILE A 54 0.47 -5.16 13.96
C ILE A 54 -0.32 -6.44 14.25
N THR A 55 0.14 -7.27 15.20
CA THR A 55 -0.56 -8.51 15.61
C THR A 55 -1.88 -8.26 16.34
N LYS A 56 -2.07 -7.06 16.91
CA LYS A 56 -3.33 -6.67 17.57
C LYS A 56 -4.31 -6.00 16.61
N ARG A 57 -3.80 -5.39 15.54
CA ARG A 57 -4.60 -4.67 14.55
C ARG A 57 -5.47 -5.62 13.73
N SER A 58 -6.77 -5.33 13.63
CA SER A 58 -7.70 -6.05 12.76
C SER A 58 -7.57 -5.64 11.29
N VAL A 59 -8.21 -6.39 10.39
CA VAL A 59 -8.26 -6.03 8.97
C VAL A 59 -9.04 -4.74 8.80
N GLU A 60 -10.15 -4.63 9.50
CA GLU A 60 -11.06 -3.49 9.47
C GLU A 60 -10.35 -2.22 9.94
N GLU A 61 -9.57 -2.31 11.02
CA GLU A 61 -8.76 -1.19 11.51
C GLU A 61 -7.72 -0.76 10.49
N ALA A 62 -7.00 -1.71 9.87
CA ALA A 62 -6.05 -1.38 8.80
C ALA A 62 -6.74 -0.70 7.61
N VAL A 63 -7.94 -1.15 7.24
CA VAL A 63 -8.77 -0.52 6.21
C VAL A 63 -9.18 0.90 6.61
N GLN A 64 -9.60 1.14 7.86
CA GLN A 64 -9.96 2.48 8.32
C GLN A 64 -8.77 3.42 8.35
N ILE A 65 -7.60 2.96 8.80
CA ILE A 65 -6.36 3.73 8.79
C ILE A 65 -6.03 4.18 7.36
N LEU A 66 -6.11 3.26 6.39
CA LEU A 66 -5.87 3.57 4.99
C LEU A 66 -6.89 4.55 4.43
N ARG A 67 -8.19 4.39 4.74
CA ARG A 67 -9.22 5.37 4.36
C ARG A 67 -8.92 6.75 4.94
N GLY A 68 -8.44 6.83 6.17
CA GLY A 68 -8.00 8.08 6.80
C GLY A 68 -6.84 8.74 6.04
N TYR A 69 -5.83 7.97 5.65
CA TYR A 69 -4.72 8.49 4.83
C TYR A 69 -5.19 8.93 3.44
N ARG A 70 -6.07 8.17 2.79
CA ARG A 70 -6.69 8.58 1.51
C ARG A 70 -7.40 9.92 1.66
N GLN A 71 -8.18 10.11 2.72
CA GLN A 71 -8.90 11.36 2.96
C GLN A 71 -7.94 12.52 3.16
N GLN A 72 -6.86 12.34 3.93
CA GLN A 72 -5.83 13.38 4.11
C GLN A 72 -5.18 13.78 2.78
N ILE A 73 -4.95 12.83 1.88
CA ILE A 73 -4.39 13.11 0.54
C ILE A 73 -5.40 13.87 -0.32
N VAL A 74 -6.67 13.44 -0.34
CA VAL A 74 -7.73 14.10 -1.13
C VAL A 74 -8.00 15.52 -0.62
N ASP A 75 -7.98 15.71 0.71
CA ASP A 75 -8.11 17.01 1.37
C ASP A 75 -6.84 17.89 1.22
N LYS A 76 -5.79 17.40 0.57
CA LYS A 76 -4.48 18.06 0.42
C LYS A 76 -3.81 18.43 1.76
N LYS A 77 -4.14 17.71 2.84
CA LYS A 77 -3.56 17.89 4.19
C LYS A 77 -2.17 17.27 4.31
N ALA A 78 -1.89 16.23 3.53
CA ALA A 78 -0.59 15.57 3.49
C ALA A 78 -0.33 14.99 2.10
N SER A 79 0.94 14.90 1.69
CA SER A 79 1.29 14.21 0.45
C SER A 79 1.30 12.69 0.66
N PHE A 80 1.06 11.94 -0.42
CA PHE A 80 1.18 10.48 -0.39
C PHE A 80 2.58 10.04 0.09
N GLN A 81 3.62 10.72 -0.40
CA GLN A 81 5.01 10.38 -0.11
C GLN A 81 5.32 10.54 1.39
N ASP A 82 4.80 11.59 2.03
CA ASP A 82 5.02 11.85 3.45
C ASP A 82 4.31 10.80 4.32
N LEU A 83 3.05 10.49 3.99
CA LEU A 83 2.31 9.45 4.69
C LEU A 83 2.96 8.07 4.51
N ALA A 84 3.48 7.77 3.32
CA ALA A 84 4.21 6.54 3.05
C ALA A 84 5.52 6.46 3.87
N LYS A 85 6.30 7.56 3.95
CA LYS A 85 7.51 7.62 4.78
C LYS A 85 7.22 7.37 6.26
N GLN A 86 6.16 7.99 6.77
CA GLN A 86 5.87 7.98 8.20
C GLN A 86 5.14 6.72 8.68
N PHE A 87 4.23 6.19 7.85
CA PHE A 87 3.25 5.21 8.31
C PHE A 87 3.26 3.87 7.58
N SER A 88 3.94 3.75 6.44
CA SER A 88 3.97 2.49 5.69
C SER A 88 4.76 1.41 6.43
N ASP A 89 4.17 0.22 6.54
CA ASP A 89 4.77 -0.99 7.11
C ASP A 89 5.68 -1.75 6.12
N CYS A 90 5.97 -1.15 4.96
CA CYS A 90 6.92 -1.67 3.97
C CYS A 90 8.27 -0.94 4.08
N SER A 91 9.38 -1.60 3.75
CA SER A 91 10.71 -0.98 3.70
C SER A 91 10.84 0.09 2.61
N SER A 92 9.96 0.10 1.60
CA SER A 92 9.85 1.18 0.61
C SER A 92 9.48 2.54 1.24
N ALA A 93 9.01 2.56 2.49
CA ALA A 93 8.76 3.78 3.25
C ALA A 93 9.94 4.76 3.21
N ALA A 94 11.18 4.28 3.31
CA ALA A 94 12.38 5.13 3.25
C ALA A 94 12.48 5.92 1.92
N LYS A 95 11.91 5.39 0.83
CA LYS A 95 11.84 6.04 -0.49
C LYS A 95 10.48 6.71 -0.75
N GLY A 96 9.67 6.90 0.29
CA GLY A 96 8.31 7.41 0.19
C GLY A 96 7.34 6.52 -0.56
N GLY A 97 7.53 5.20 -0.40
CA GLY A 97 6.66 4.18 -0.96
C GLY A 97 7.05 3.73 -2.37
N ASP A 98 8.07 4.33 -3.00
CA ASP A 98 8.51 3.97 -4.35
C ASP A 98 9.02 2.52 -4.40
N LEU A 99 8.41 1.73 -5.29
CA LEU A 99 8.80 0.35 -5.56
C LEU A 99 9.77 0.23 -6.74
N GLY A 100 10.07 1.35 -7.42
CA GLY A 100 10.85 1.34 -8.65
C GLY A 100 10.05 0.78 -9.83
N ARG A 101 10.76 0.43 -10.90
CA ARG A 101 10.17 -0.18 -12.09
C ARG A 101 10.06 -1.69 -11.93
N PHE A 102 8.96 -2.27 -12.39
CA PHE A 102 8.75 -3.71 -12.41
C PHE A 102 7.88 -4.15 -13.59
N GLY A 103 8.18 -5.34 -14.12
CA GLY A 103 7.39 -6.03 -15.15
C GLY A 103 6.27 -6.89 -14.55
N ARG A 104 5.49 -7.54 -15.42
CA ARG A 104 4.49 -8.54 -15.02
C ARG A 104 5.16 -9.74 -14.34
N GLY A 105 4.48 -10.35 -13.37
CA GLY A 105 4.95 -11.46 -12.55
C GLY A 105 5.85 -11.06 -11.37
N ALA A 106 6.24 -9.80 -11.24
CA ALA A 106 7.16 -9.35 -10.19
C ALA A 106 6.47 -9.03 -8.85
N MET A 107 5.16 -8.78 -8.86
CA MET A 107 4.37 -8.39 -7.69
C MET A 107 3.25 -9.41 -7.42
N GLN A 108 2.64 -9.35 -6.22
CA GLN A 108 1.46 -10.16 -5.94
C GLN A 108 0.33 -9.79 -6.91
N LYS A 109 -0.37 -10.81 -7.42
CA LYS A 109 -1.40 -10.68 -8.47
C LYS A 109 -2.36 -9.50 -8.25
N PRO A 110 -2.93 -9.27 -7.04
CA PRO A 110 -3.88 -8.19 -6.84
C PRO A 110 -3.25 -6.78 -6.86
N PHE A 111 -1.96 -6.68 -6.56
CA PHE A 111 -1.21 -5.43 -6.71
C PHE A 111 -0.83 -5.18 -8.16
N GLU A 112 -0.41 -6.22 -8.87
CA GLU A 112 -0.09 -6.14 -10.30
C GLU A 112 -1.31 -5.70 -11.11
N ASP A 113 -2.47 -6.32 -10.87
CA ASP A 113 -3.73 -6.01 -11.56
C ASP A 113 -4.23 -4.59 -11.29
N ALA A 114 -3.80 -3.97 -10.18
CA ALA A 114 -4.11 -2.58 -9.88
C ALA A 114 -3.10 -1.59 -10.48
N THR A 115 -1.97 -2.07 -11.02
CA THR A 115 -0.91 -1.22 -11.58
C THR A 115 -0.95 -1.16 -13.11
N TYR A 116 -1.39 -2.23 -13.77
CA TYR A 116 -1.58 -2.33 -15.22
C TYR A 116 -3.04 -2.09 -15.62
#